data_AF-A7ERE4-F1
#
_entry.id   AF-A7ERE4-F1
#
_cell.length_a   1.000
_cell.length_b   1.000
_cell.length_c   1.000
_cell.angle_alpha   90.00
_cell.angle_beta   90.00
_cell.angle_gamma   90.00
#
_symmetry.space_group_name_H-M   'P 1'
#
loop_
_entity.id
_entity.type
_entity.pdbx_description
1 polymer ?
#
loop_
_entity_poly.entity_id
_entity_poly.type
_entity_poly.pdbx_seq_one_letter_code
_entity_poly.pdbx_strand_id
1 'polypeptide(L)'
;MERYGRPITLTEIRGEGLRISLMVTGTGAINYKGLRFGKGRGFFDLAWGMLYSIGAVNKDTHTAALVHECQVLDEEFKGEQWDTGCQFIVTNKRVITVSGAAKPGYGIIWDKLQKGMMDDIESLRELQNIMSPPELKSPQEHTMDFQEEARLYMDYASFDF
;
A
#
# COMPACT_ATOMS: atom_id res chain seq x y z
N MET A 1 6.17 -2.08 -17.35
CA MET A 1 5.84 -0.83 -16.62
C MET A 1 6.69 0.34 -17.11
N GLU A 2 8.00 0.15 -17.29
CA GLU A 2 8.95 1.20 -17.70
C GLU A 2 8.61 1.98 -18.98
N ARG A 3 7.80 1.41 -19.89
CA ARG A 3 7.37 2.11 -21.11
C ARG A 3 6.21 3.10 -20.89
N TYR A 4 5.34 2.85 -19.91
CA TYR A 4 4.06 3.57 -19.75
C TYR A 4 3.89 4.22 -18.37
N GLY A 5 4.83 3.97 -17.44
CA GLY A 5 4.83 4.56 -16.12
C GLY A 5 6.23 4.91 -15.68
N ARG A 6 6.32 5.89 -14.78
CA ARG A 6 7.54 6.22 -14.03
C ARG A 6 7.47 5.57 -12.64
N PRO A 7 8.61 5.17 -12.06
CA PRO A 7 8.69 4.93 -10.62
C PRO A 7 8.26 6.20 -9.87
N ILE A 8 7.59 6.01 -8.74
CA ILE A 8 7.21 7.08 -7.82
C ILE A 8 7.36 6.55 -6.40
N THR A 9 7.92 7.37 -5.51
CA THR A 9 8.14 7.02 -4.10
C THR A 9 6.92 7.38 -3.24
N LEU A 10 6.86 6.86 -2.00
CA LEU A 10 5.79 7.24 -1.06
C LEU A 10 5.88 8.72 -0.68
N THR A 11 7.10 9.25 -0.61
CA THR A 11 7.39 10.67 -0.35
C THR A 11 6.82 11.55 -1.46
N GLU A 12 7.07 11.19 -2.73
CA GLU A 12 6.50 11.90 -3.88
C GLU A 12 4.96 11.82 -3.89
N ILE A 13 4.38 10.63 -3.67
CA ILE A 13 2.92 10.45 -3.62
C ILE A 13 2.30 11.34 -2.54
N ARG A 14 2.88 11.35 -1.33
CA ARG A 14 2.42 12.18 -0.22
C ARG A 14 2.59 13.66 -0.55
N GLY A 15 3.75 14.05 -1.04
CA GLY A 15 4.11 15.46 -1.27
C GLY A 15 3.32 16.13 -2.38
N GLU A 16 3.01 15.39 -3.45
CA GLU A 16 2.15 15.84 -4.54
C GLU A 16 0.65 15.74 -4.18
N GLY A 17 0.30 15.18 -3.01
CA GLY A 17 -1.09 15.01 -2.59
C GLY A 17 -1.89 14.03 -3.45
N LEU A 18 -1.23 13.06 -4.07
CA LEU A 18 -1.87 12.14 -5.01
C LEU A 18 -2.92 11.26 -4.31
N ARG A 19 -4.00 10.98 -5.04
CA ARG A 19 -5.09 10.10 -4.60
C ARG A 19 -5.29 8.99 -5.61
N ILE A 20 -5.39 7.77 -5.11
CA ILE A 20 -5.58 6.56 -5.91
C ILE A 20 -7.04 6.15 -5.80
N SER A 21 -7.76 6.24 -6.92
CA SER A 21 -9.19 5.88 -6.99
C SER A 21 -9.44 4.41 -7.31
N LEU A 22 -8.45 3.71 -7.86
CA LEU A 22 -8.53 2.31 -8.26
C LEU A 22 -7.18 1.60 -8.03
N MET A 23 -7.23 0.47 -7.34
CA MET A 23 -6.12 -0.47 -7.22
C MET A 23 -6.50 -1.79 -7.89
N VAL A 24 -5.58 -2.33 -8.69
CA VAL A 24 -5.82 -3.55 -9.48
C VAL A 24 -4.77 -4.59 -9.14
N THR A 25 -5.18 -5.85 -8.96
CA THR A 25 -4.29 -6.96 -8.65
C THR A 25 -4.66 -8.23 -9.41
N GLY A 26 -3.67 -9.10 -9.63
CA GLY A 26 -3.92 -10.52 -9.90
C GLY A 26 -3.98 -11.32 -8.59
N THR A 27 -4.43 -12.57 -8.67
CA THR A 27 -4.38 -13.53 -7.55
C THR A 27 -4.43 -14.97 -8.08
N GLY A 28 -4.12 -15.95 -7.25
CA GLY A 28 -4.20 -17.37 -7.60
C GLY A 28 -5.64 -17.88 -7.66
N ALA A 29 -6.45 -17.47 -6.70
CA ALA A 29 -7.89 -17.66 -6.65
C ALA A 29 -8.57 -16.49 -5.93
N ILE A 30 -9.88 -16.35 -6.13
CA ILE A 30 -10.73 -15.38 -5.47
C ILE A 30 -12.13 -15.97 -5.29
N ASN A 31 -12.83 -15.61 -4.23
CA ASN A 31 -14.21 -16.05 -4.04
C ASN A 31 -15.22 -14.93 -4.30
N TYR A 32 -16.51 -15.26 -4.29
CA TYR A 32 -17.61 -14.32 -4.51
C TYR A 32 -17.79 -13.27 -3.40
N LYS A 33 -17.01 -13.35 -2.31
CA LYS A 33 -16.89 -12.31 -1.27
C LYS A 33 -15.74 -11.34 -1.55
N GLY A 34 -15.04 -11.49 -2.68
CA GLY A 34 -13.91 -10.64 -3.06
C GLY A 34 -12.61 -10.96 -2.32
N LEU A 35 -12.58 -12.03 -1.54
CA LEU A 35 -11.41 -12.44 -0.77
C LEU A 35 -10.47 -13.25 -1.66
N ARG A 36 -9.19 -12.89 -1.62
CA ARG A 36 -8.16 -13.43 -2.52
C ARG A 36 -7.37 -14.53 -1.80
N PHE A 37 -7.01 -15.57 -2.55
CA PHE A 37 -6.11 -16.63 -2.10
C PHE A 37 -4.97 -16.80 -3.10
N GLY A 38 -3.73 -16.94 -2.63
CA GLY A 38 -2.55 -17.03 -3.49
C GLY A 38 -1.30 -17.38 -2.72
N LYS A 39 -0.13 -17.03 -3.26
CA LYS A 39 1.19 -17.36 -2.68
C LYS A 39 1.45 -16.78 -1.27
N GLY A 40 0.51 -16.03 -0.69
CA GLY A 40 0.56 -15.62 0.71
C GLY A 40 1.66 -14.61 1.05
N ARG A 41 2.16 -13.83 0.08
CA ARG A 41 3.19 -12.80 0.33
C ARG A 41 2.62 -11.45 0.75
N GLY A 42 1.30 -11.26 0.69
CA GLY A 42 0.62 -10.06 1.20
C GLY A 42 0.97 -8.73 0.52
N PHE A 43 1.63 -8.73 -0.65
CA PHE A 43 2.13 -7.47 -1.24
C PHE A 43 1.04 -6.46 -1.60
N PHE A 44 -0.13 -6.91 -2.03
CA PHE A 44 -1.24 -5.99 -2.30
C PHE A 44 -1.80 -5.38 -1.01
N ASP A 45 -1.88 -6.18 0.05
CA ASP A 45 -2.32 -5.77 1.38
C ASP A 45 -1.30 -4.81 2.01
N LEU A 46 -0.01 -5.07 1.77
CA LEU A 46 1.09 -4.18 2.13
C LEU A 46 1.02 -2.85 1.38
N ALA A 47 0.78 -2.88 0.06
CA ALA A 47 0.62 -1.69 -0.75
C ALA A 47 -0.59 -0.86 -0.27
N TRP A 48 -1.72 -1.51 0.03
CA TRP A 48 -2.87 -0.85 0.66
C TRP A 48 -2.46 -0.18 1.97
N GLY A 49 -1.82 -0.92 2.88
CA GLY A 49 -1.41 -0.40 4.19
C GLY A 49 -0.46 0.79 4.07
N MET A 50 0.54 0.74 3.18
CA MET A 50 1.48 1.85 2.97
C MET A 50 0.79 3.08 2.40
N LEU A 51 -0.04 2.90 1.37
CA LEU A 51 -0.76 4.00 0.73
C LEU A 51 -1.82 4.60 1.65
N TYR A 52 -2.46 3.78 2.50
CA TYR A 52 -3.42 4.24 3.49
C TYR A 52 -2.73 5.09 4.55
N SER A 53 -1.55 4.66 5.02
CA SER A 53 -0.75 5.41 6.02
C SER A 53 -0.40 6.83 5.57
N ILE A 54 -0.21 7.06 4.26
CA ILE A 54 0.07 8.39 3.70
C ILE A 54 -1.17 9.10 3.13
N GLY A 55 -2.37 8.54 3.36
CA GLY A 55 -3.65 9.10 2.92
C GLY A 55 -3.92 9.01 1.41
N ALA A 56 -3.09 8.29 0.65
CA ALA A 56 -3.25 8.16 -0.80
C ALA A 56 -4.43 7.26 -1.20
N VAL A 57 -4.85 6.34 -0.32
CA VAL A 57 -6.06 5.52 -0.46
C VAL A 57 -6.94 5.62 0.78
N ASN A 58 -8.22 5.31 0.62
CA ASN A 58 -9.19 5.22 1.71
C ASN A 58 -10.24 4.13 1.38
N LYS A 59 -11.24 3.94 2.23
CA LYS A 59 -12.27 2.89 2.01
C LYS A 59 -13.09 3.07 0.73
N ASP A 60 -13.14 4.28 0.18
CA ASP A 60 -13.81 4.61 -1.08
C ASP A 60 -12.94 4.28 -2.31
N THR A 61 -11.63 4.07 -2.15
CA THR A 61 -10.74 3.58 -3.21
C THR A 61 -11.24 2.23 -3.72
N HIS A 62 -11.49 2.13 -5.03
CA HIS A 62 -11.94 0.89 -5.64
C HIS A 62 -10.84 -0.15 -5.70
N THR A 63 -11.21 -1.42 -5.55
CA THR A 63 -10.28 -2.55 -5.66
C THR A 63 -10.80 -3.56 -6.66
N ALA A 64 -9.94 -3.98 -7.59
CA ALA A 64 -10.28 -4.93 -8.63
C ALA A 64 -9.28 -6.09 -8.72
N ALA A 65 -9.81 -7.30 -8.91
CA ALA A 65 -9.02 -8.47 -9.24
C ALA A 65 -9.19 -8.82 -10.72
N LEU A 66 -8.08 -9.01 -11.43
CA LEU A 66 -8.04 -9.57 -12.78
C LEU A 66 -7.66 -11.05 -12.67
N VAL A 67 -8.58 -11.93 -13.05
CA VAL A 67 -8.41 -13.38 -12.92
C VAL A 67 -9.02 -14.10 -14.12
N HIS A 68 -8.68 -15.37 -14.32
CA HIS A 68 -9.43 -16.24 -15.22
C HIS A 68 -10.69 -16.79 -14.53
N GLU A 69 -11.74 -17.12 -15.28
CA GLU A 69 -13.00 -17.66 -14.73
C GLU A 69 -12.78 -18.88 -13.81
N CYS A 70 -11.82 -19.75 -14.12
CA CYS A 70 -11.50 -20.93 -13.29
C CYS A 70 -10.83 -20.62 -11.95
N GLN A 71 -10.41 -19.37 -11.73
CA GLN A 71 -9.84 -18.90 -10.47
C GLN A 71 -10.91 -18.28 -9.56
N VAL A 72 -12.16 -18.20 -10.02
CA VAL A 72 -13.30 -17.79 -9.21
C VAL A 72 -13.90 -19.02 -8.55
N LEU A 73 -13.85 -19.04 -7.22
CA LEU A 73 -14.10 -20.19 -6.37
C LEU A 73 -15.33 -19.95 -5.49
N ASP A 74 -16.14 -20.99 -5.27
CA ASP A 74 -17.30 -20.98 -4.36
C ASP A 74 -16.88 -21.26 -2.90
N GLU A 75 -15.61 -21.57 -2.68
CA GLU A 75 -15.02 -21.91 -1.40
C GLU A 75 -14.97 -20.73 -0.43
N GLU A 76 -15.18 -21.03 0.85
CA GLU A 76 -14.97 -20.07 1.91
C GLU A 76 -13.47 -19.93 2.22
N PHE A 77 -12.99 -18.70 2.14
CA PHE A 77 -11.64 -18.35 2.58
C PHE A 77 -11.73 -17.66 3.95
N LYS A 78 -10.74 -17.93 4.80
CA LYS A 78 -10.51 -17.18 6.04
C LYS A 78 -9.56 -16.04 5.73
N GLY A 79 -10.05 -14.82 5.85
CA GLY A 79 -9.25 -13.62 5.68
C GLY A 79 -8.67 -13.17 7.02
N GLU A 80 -7.58 -12.42 6.94
CA GLU A 80 -6.97 -11.72 8.05
C GLU A 80 -7.47 -10.28 8.10
N GLN A 81 -7.27 -9.62 9.24
CA GLN A 81 -7.76 -8.25 9.44
C GLN A 81 -7.16 -7.25 8.44
N TRP A 82 -5.96 -7.51 7.93
CA TRP A 82 -5.23 -6.67 6.96
C TRP A 82 -5.56 -7.01 5.51
N ASP A 83 -6.38 -8.03 5.24
CA ASP A 83 -6.67 -8.43 3.86
C ASP A 83 -7.54 -7.39 3.16
N THR A 84 -7.07 -6.95 1.99
CA THR A 84 -7.77 -6.01 1.12
C THR A 84 -8.59 -6.79 0.09
N GLY A 85 -9.88 -6.88 0.31
CA GLY A 85 -10.86 -7.48 -0.60
C GLY A 85 -11.04 -6.67 -1.88
N CYS A 86 -11.43 -7.37 -2.95
CA CYS A 86 -11.71 -6.78 -4.26
C CYS A 86 -13.22 -6.60 -4.48
N GLN A 87 -13.64 -5.37 -4.77
CA GLN A 87 -15.02 -5.03 -5.11
C GLN A 87 -15.40 -5.47 -6.53
N PHE A 88 -14.43 -5.50 -7.44
CA PHE A 88 -14.64 -5.97 -8.80
C PHE A 88 -13.81 -7.22 -9.04
N ILE A 89 -14.44 -8.27 -9.56
CA ILE A 89 -13.75 -9.46 -10.06
C ILE A 89 -13.96 -9.46 -11.56
N VAL A 90 -12.91 -9.13 -12.29
CA VAL A 90 -12.92 -9.05 -13.75
C VAL A 90 -12.33 -10.34 -14.29
N THR A 91 -13.17 -11.12 -14.99
CA THR A 91 -12.77 -12.35 -15.65
C THR A 91 -12.70 -12.18 -17.16
N ASN A 92 -12.22 -13.22 -17.84
CA ASN A 92 -12.30 -13.30 -19.30
C ASN A 92 -13.74 -13.48 -19.84
N LYS A 93 -14.76 -13.62 -18.99
CA LYS A 93 -16.17 -13.80 -19.41
C LYS A 93 -17.12 -12.74 -18.86
N ARG A 94 -16.86 -12.19 -17.67
CA ARG A 94 -17.78 -11.30 -16.96
C ARG A 94 -17.08 -10.42 -15.94
N VAL A 95 -17.81 -9.43 -15.44
CA VAL A 95 -17.45 -8.66 -14.27
C VAL A 95 -18.43 -9.00 -13.15
N ILE A 96 -17.92 -9.35 -11.98
CA ILE A 96 -18.70 -9.60 -10.77
C ILE A 96 -18.45 -8.45 -9.81
N THR A 97 -19.53 -7.84 -9.30
CA THR A 97 -19.47 -6.77 -8.30
C THR A 97 -19.79 -7.33 -6.91
N VAL A 98 -18.93 -7.04 -5.94
CA VAL A 98 -19.04 -7.48 -4.55
C VAL A 98 -19.38 -6.27 -3.68
N SER A 99 -20.61 -6.23 -3.16
CA SER A 99 -21.16 -5.08 -2.42
C SER A 99 -20.63 -4.91 -0.98
N GLY A 100 -19.67 -5.73 -0.55
CA GLY A 100 -19.16 -5.74 0.82
C GLY A 100 -17.73 -6.26 0.95
N ALA A 101 -16.91 -6.09 -0.08
CA ALA A 101 -15.51 -6.49 -0.02
C ALA A 101 -14.79 -5.75 1.12
N ALA A 102 -14.21 -6.51 2.05
CA ALA A 102 -13.54 -5.95 3.22
C ALA A 102 -12.33 -5.11 2.81
N LYS A 103 -12.15 -3.94 3.43
CA LYS A 103 -10.92 -3.13 3.26
C LYS A 103 -10.45 -2.63 4.62
N PRO A 104 -9.16 -2.79 4.97
CA PRO A 104 -8.62 -2.28 6.21
C PRO A 104 -8.82 -0.77 6.32
N GLY A 105 -9.27 -0.31 7.49
CA GLY A 105 -9.43 1.11 7.82
C GLY A 105 -8.22 1.67 8.56
N TYR A 106 -7.04 1.11 8.30
CA TYR A 106 -5.79 1.43 8.98
C TYR A 106 -4.62 1.08 8.05
N GLY A 107 -3.45 1.63 8.36
CA GLY A 107 -2.22 1.45 7.59
C GLY A 107 -1.47 0.16 7.91
N ILE A 108 -0.14 0.21 7.85
CA ILE A 108 0.71 -0.95 8.19
C ILE A 108 0.55 -1.35 9.66
N ILE A 109 0.33 -2.64 9.90
CA ILE A 109 0.44 -3.26 11.23
C ILE A 109 1.86 -3.77 11.41
N TRP A 110 2.72 -2.94 12.00
CA TRP A 110 4.17 -3.16 12.05
C TRP A 110 4.60 -4.47 12.74
N ASP A 111 3.91 -4.89 13.80
CA ASP A 111 4.21 -6.12 14.54
C ASP A 111 3.81 -7.41 13.80
N LYS A 112 3.09 -7.30 12.68
CA LYS A 112 2.69 -8.43 11.82
C LYS A 112 3.58 -8.61 10.58
N LEU A 113 4.54 -7.71 10.36
CA LEU A 113 5.51 -7.86 9.28
C LEU A 113 6.37 -9.11 9.52
N GLN A 114 6.55 -9.92 8.47
CA GLN A 114 7.42 -11.08 8.54
C GLN A 114 8.89 -10.64 8.66
N LYS A 115 9.71 -11.48 9.33
CA LYS A 115 11.14 -11.25 9.43
C LYS A 115 11.76 -11.09 8.04
N GLY A 116 12.59 -10.06 7.86
CA GLY A 116 13.26 -9.74 6.59
C GLY A 116 12.46 -8.80 5.67
N MET A 117 11.14 -8.60 5.89
CA MET A 117 10.37 -7.68 5.04
C MET A 117 10.90 -6.24 5.08
N MET A 118 11.34 -5.79 6.26
CA MET A 118 11.95 -4.46 6.42
C MET A 118 13.30 -4.33 5.72
N ASP A 119 14.01 -5.44 5.48
CA ASP A 119 15.30 -5.45 4.77
C ASP A 119 15.09 -5.58 3.26
N ASP A 120 14.08 -6.32 2.84
CA ASP A 120 13.81 -6.62 1.42
C ASP A 120 12.97 -5.54 0.72
N ILE A 121 12.12 -4.80 1.46
CA ILE A 121 11.12 -3.90 0.88
C ILE A 121 11.49 -2.44 1.21
N GLU A 122 12.08 -1.76 0.24
CA GLU A 122 12.51 -0.37 0.36
C GLU A 122 11.39 0.60 0.75
N SER A 123 10.20 0.44 0.16
CA SER A 123 9.05 1.30 0.45
C SER A 123 8.54 1.17 1.90
N LEU A 124 8.80 0.06 2.58
CA LEU A 124 8.47 -0.05 4.01
C LEU A 124 9.40 0.79 4.88
N ARG A 125 10.69 0.82 4.56
CA ARG A 125 11.66 1.71 5.23
C ARG A 125 11.35 3.16 4.94
N GLU A 126 11.00 3.46 3.68
CA GLU A 126 10.55 4.80 3.30
C GLU A 126 9.33 5.22 4.13
N LEU A 127 8.30 4.37 4.22
CA LEU A 127 7.13 4.66 5.05
C LEU A 127 7.51 4.87 6.52
N GLN A 128 8.40 4.05 7.07
CA GLN A 128 8.84 4.18 8.45
C GLN A 128 9.48 5.56 8.70
N ASN A 129 10.33 6.03 7.79
CA ASN A 129 10.92 7.36 7.88
C ASN A 129 9.88 8.49 7.75
N ILE A 130 8.85 8.31 6.92
CA ILE A 130 7.74 9.26 6.76
C ILE A 130 6.90 9.36 8.04
N MET A 131 6.68 8.24 8.73
CA MET A 131 5.81 8.14 9.92
C MET A 131 6.55 8.47 11.23
N SER A 132 7.82 8.12 11.31
CA SER A 132 8.70 8.33 12.45
C SER A 132 10.00 8.93 11.93
N PRO A 133 10.06 10.26 11.73
CA PRO A 133 11.28 10.92 11.29
C PRO A 133 12.40 10.62 12.29
N PRO A 134 13.65 10.35 11.84
CA PRO A 134 14.76 10.21 12.76
C PRO A 134 14.86 11.47 13.63
N GLU A 135 15.14 11.28 14.92
CA GLU A 135 15.39 12.41 15.82
C GLU A 135 16.52 13.27 15.25
N LEU A 136 16.22 14.54 14.97
CA LEU A 136 17.24 15.53 14.67
C LEU A 136 18.11 15.66 15.93
N LYS A 137 19.32 15.10 15.88
CA LYS A 137 20.34 15.42 16.89
C LYS A 137 20.58 16.92 16.81
N SER A 138 20.61 17.58 17.96
CA SER A 138 20.82 19.03 18.01
C SER A 138 22.08 19.41 17.21
N PRO A 139 22.14 20.61 16.60
CA PRO A 139 23.27 21.05 15.75
C PRO A 139 24.65 20.98 16.43
N GLN A 140 24.69 20.77 17.74
CA GLN A 140 25.89 20.64 18.54
C GLN A 140 26.56 19.26 18.42
N GLU A 141 25.90 18.27 17.80
CA GLU A 141 26.38 16.88 17.77
C GLU A 141 26.73 16.32 16.38
N HIS A 142 26.76 17.11 15.29
CA HIS A 142 27.10 16.54 13.97
C HIS A 142 28.03 17.36 13.06
N THR A 143 28.90 16.60 12.40
CA THR A 143 29.76 16.94 11.25
C THR A 143 29.02 16.81 9.90
N MET A 144 27.69 16.97 9.87
CA MET A 144 26.90 16.96 8.63
C MET A 144 26.84 18.34 7.98
N ASP A 145 26.79 18.37 6.65
CA ASP A 145 26.67 19.60 5.87
C ASP A 145 25.28 20.22 6.07
N PHE A 146 25.26 21.49 6.49
CA PHE A 146 24.06 22.30 6.73
C PHE A 146 23.08 22.30 5.54
N GLN A 147 23.56 22.09 4.31
CA GLN A 147 22.71 22.05 3.12
C GLN A 147 21.80 20.81 3.09
N GLU A 148 22.28 19.65 3.55
CA GLU A 148 21.46 18.43 3.63
C GLU A 148 20.40 18.54 4.72
N GLU A 149 20.77 19.11 5.87
CA GLU A 149 19.88 19.31 7.01
C GLU A 149 18.74 20.30 6.68
N ALA A 150 19.06 21.41 6.01
CA ALA A 150 18.07 22.38 5.57
C ALA A 150 17.07 21.82 4.54
N ARG A 151 17.52 20.89 3.68
CA ARG A 151 16.65 20.24 2.69
C ARG A 151 15.61 19.34 3.37
N LEU A 152 16.04 18.52 4.33
CA LEU A 152 15.15 17.70 5.17
C LEU A 152 14.10 18.56 5.90
N TYR A 153 14.50 19.75 6.37
CA TYR A 153 13.59 20.66 7.08
C TYR A 153 12.53 21.29 6.17
N MET A 154 12.93 21.73 4.97
CA MET A 154 12.00 22.32 3.99
C MET A 154 11.03 21.29 3.41
N ASP A 155 11.50 20.06 3.19
CA ASP A 155 10.64 18.96 2.78
C ASP A 155 9.62 18.62 3.89
N TYR A 156 9.95 18.77 5.17
CA TYR A 156 9.02 18.51 6.27
C TYR A 156 8.03 19.66 6.54
N ALA A 157 8.52 20.91 6.57
CA ALA A 157 7.77 22.09 6.99
C ALA A 157 6.82 22.67 5.91
N SER A 158 6.87 22.14 4.69
CA SER A 158 5.99 22.56 3.59
C SER A 158 4.63 21.84 3.56
N PHE A 159 4.34 20.99 4.55
CA PHE A 159 3.10 20.23 4.64
C PHE A 159 2.22 20.74 5.79
N ASP A 160 1.20 21.53 5.45
CA ASP A 160 0.12 21.90 6.37
C ASP A 160 -0.77 20.67 6.67
N PHE A 161 -1.07 20.47 7.97
CA PHE A 161 -1.89 19.39 8.52
C PHE A 161 -3.40 19.60 8.30
#